data_AF-A0A4Y2SN95-F1
#
_entry.id   AF-A0A4Y2SN95-F1
#
_cell.length_a   1.000
_cell.length_b   1.000
_cell.length_c   1.000
_cell.angle_alpha   90.00
_cell.angle_beta   90.00
_cell.angle_gamma   90.00
#
_symmetry.space_group_name_H-M   'P 1'
#
loop_
_entity.id
_entity.type
_entity.pdbx_description
1 polymer ?
#
loop_
_entity_poly.entity_id
_entity_poly.type
_entity_poly.pdbx_seq_one_letter_code
_entity_poly.pdbx_strand_id
1 'polypeptide(L)'
;MYRRLKEVCGEQCLALCTIFRWCQFYEAGLVSIKDLPRPRQVHIVTKSATIPAVDELIRQNRRIGTRETAVELSISKGTAHHIIHKKLDYG
;
A
#
# COMPACT_ATOMS: atom_id res chain seq x y z
N MET A 1 -5.08 -33.83 9.58
CA MET A 1 -5.80 -32.82 8.77
C MET A 1 -5.29 -32.77 7.33
N TYR A 2 -3.99 -32.56 7.10
CA TYR A 2 -3.42 -32.47 5.73
C TYR A 2 -3.74 -33.65 4.81
N ARG A 3 -3.59 -34.90 5.29
CA ARG A 3 -3.88 -36.10 4.48
C ARG A 3 -5.31 -36.08 3.93
N ARG A 4 -6.29 -35.76 4.77
CA ARG A 4 -7.71 -35.63 4.38
C ARG A 4 -7.96 -34.46 3.42
N LEU A 5 -7.26 -33.34 3.61
CA LEU A 5 -7.37 -32.18 2.69
C LEU A 5 -6.79 -32.51 1.31
N LYS A 6 -5.66 -33.23 1.27
CA LYS A 6 -5.00 -33.66 0.04
C LYS A 6 -5.83 -34.69 -0.73
N GLU A 7 -6.52 -35.59 -0.02
CA GLU A 7 -7.44 -36.56 -0.63
C GLU A 7 -8.63 -35.88 -1.32
N VAL A 8 -9.15 -34.77 -0.76
CA VAL A 8 -10.32 -34.05 -1.31
C VAL A 8 -9.91 -33.02 -2.37
N CYS A 9 -8.83 -32.29 -2.17
CA CYS A 9 -8.40 -31.20 -3.06
C CYS A 9 -7.41 -31.64 -4.15
N GLY A 10 -6.82 -32.84 -4.04
CA GLY A 10 -5.86 -33.36 -5.02
C GLY A 10 -4.71 -32.38 -5.29
N GLU A 11 -4.52 -32.02 -6.56
CA GLU A 11 -3.51 -31.06 -7.01
C GLU A 11 -3.81 -29.61 -6.62
N GLN A 12 -5.07 -29.28 -6.35
CA GLN A 12 -5.47 -27.95 -5.89
C GLN A 12 -5.29 -27.77 -4.38
N CYS A 13 -4.73 -28.77 -3.69
CA CYS A 13 -4.47 -28.69 -2.26
C CYS A 13 -3.47 -27.57 -1.95
N LEU A 14 -3.82 -26.71 -0.99
CA LEU A 14 -2.90 -25.72 -0.46
C LEU A 14 -1.63 -26.37 0.07
N ALA A 15 -0.51 -25.68 -0.09
CA ALA A 15 0.77 -26.12 0.44
C ALA A 15 0.69 -26.35 1.97
N LEU A 16 1.47 -27.32 2.46
CA LEU A 16 1.54 -27.65 3.89
C LEU A 16 1.82 -26.44 4.78
N CYS A 17 2.71 -25.54 4.34
CA CYS A 17 3.05 -24.32 5.06
C CYS A 17 1.85 -23.37 5.22
N THR A 18 0.99 -23.25 4.19
CA THR A 18 -0.23 -22.46 4.25
C THR A 18 -1.20 -23.05 5.26
N ILE A 19 -1.43 -24.36 5.21
CA ILE A 19 -2.35 -25.06 6.12
C ILE A 19 -1.89 -24.94 7.57
N PHE A 20 -0.59 -25.10 7.83
CA PHE A 20 -0.02 -24.94 9.16
C PHE A 20 -0.22 -23.51 9.69
N ARG A 21 0.00 -22.50 8.84
CA ARG A 21 -0.23 -21.09 9.19
C ARG A 21 -1.71 -20.82 9.54
N TRP A 22 -2.65 -21.44 8.84
CA TRP A 22 -4.08 -21.36 9.18
C TRP A 22 -4.38 -22.01 10.52
N CYS A 23 -3.82 -23.18 10.83
CA CYS A 23 -3.98 -23.81 12.15
C CYS A 23 -3.51 -22.89 13.29
N GLN A 24 -2.34 -22.26 13.12
CA GLN A 24 -1.82 -21.30 14.10
C GLN A 24 -2.75 -20.09 14.29
N PHE A 25 -3.34 -19.57 13.21
CA PHE A 25 -4.31 -18.48 13.30
C PHE A 25 -5.57 -18.89 14.08
N TYR A 26 -6.10 -20.09 13.84
CA TYR A 26 -7.25 -20.60 14.59
C TYR A 26 -6.92 -20.84 16.06
N GLU A 27 -5.75 -21.38 16.39
CA GLU A 27 -5.28 -21.53 17.78
C GLU A 27 -5.10 -20.17 18.47
N ALA A 28 -4.71 -19.13 17.72
CA ALA A 28 -4.61 -17.75 18.20
C ALA A 28 -5.97 -17.02 18.29
N GLY A 29 -7.09 -17.70 18.03
CA GLY A 29 -8.44 -17.13 18.12
C GLY A 29 -8.86 -16.27 16.92
N LEU A 30 -8.07 -16.24 15.85
CA LEU A 30 -8.42 -15.55 14.61
C LEU A 30 -9.35 -16.44 13.76
N VAL A 31 -10.65 -16.30 14.04
CA VAL A 31 -11.72 -17.06 13.38
C VAL A 31 -12.24 -16.43 12.09
N SER A 32 -11.79 -15.21 11.75
CA SER A 32 -12.21 -14.53 10.52
C SER A 32 -11.59 -15.19 9.30
N ILE A 33 -12.45 -15.65 8.39
CA ILE A 33 -12.06 -16.21 7.08
C ILE A 33 -11.69 -15.10 6.08
N LYS A 34 -12.12 -13.86 6.33
CA LYS A 34 -11.78 -12.71 5.48
C LYS A 34 -10.31 -12.36 5.62
N ASP A 35 -9.66 -12.06 4.50
CA ASP A 35 -8.30 -11.53 4.48
C ASP A 35 -8.21 -10.28 5.35
N LEU A 36 -7.16 -10.22 6.17
CA LEU A 36 -6.82 -8.99 6.86
C LEU A 36 -6.51 -7.91 5.83
N PRO A 37 -6.81 -6.62 6.14
CA PRO A 37 -6.41 -5.53 5.26
C PRO A 37 -4.91 -5.65 5.01
N ARG A 38 -4.54 -5.79 3.74
CA ARG A 38 -3.15 -5.94 3.34
C ARG A 38 -2.39 -4.73 3.87
N PRO A 39 -1.26 -4.90 4.59
CA PRO A 39 -0.44 -3.78 5.02
C PRO A 39 -0.14 -2.93 3.79
N ARG A 40 -0.66 -1.71 3.76
CA ARG A 40 -0.51 -0.85 2.59
C ARG A 40 0.95 -0.40 2.57
N GLN A 41 1.74 -1.04 1.71
CA GLN A 41 3.18 -0.82 1.64
C GLN A 41 3.45 0.64 1.21
N VAL A 42 4.08 1.40 2.11
CA VAL A 42 4.96 2.55 1.80
C VAL A 42 4.30 3.71 1.03
N HIS A 43 3.22 4.25 1.60
CA HIS A 43 2.79 5.60 1.28
C HIS A 43 2.74 6.53 2.49
N ILE A 44 3.01 6.04 3.69
CA ILE A 44 2.88 6.85 4.91
C ILE A 44 4.20 7.59 5.22
N VAL A 45 5.36 6.98 4.95
CA VAL A 45 6.66 7.52 5.36
C VAL A 45 7.20 8.59 4.41
N THR A 46 6.97 8.47 3.10
CA THR A 46 7.40 9.52 2.14
C THR A 46 6.37 10.66 2.06
N LYS A 47 5.06 10.37 2.21
CA LYS A 47 4.03 11.41 2.03
C LYS A 47 3.98 12.44 3.14
N SER A 48 4.32 12.11 4.40
CA SER A 48 4.19 13.04 5.52
C SER A 48 5.13 14.25 5.40
N ALA A 49 6.34 14.06 4.89
CA ALA A 49 7.29 15.14 4.64
C ALA A 49 7.15 15.76 3.24
N THR A 50 6.77 14.98 2.22
CA THR A 50 6.68 15.49 0.84
C THR A 50 5.47 16.39 0.62
N ILE A 51 4.32 16.14 1.25
CA ILE A 51 3.13 17.01 1.08
C ILE A 51 3.39 18.46 1.52
N PRO A 52 3.91 18.74 2.73
CA PRO A 52 4.20 20.12 3.13
C PRO A 52 5.30 20.76 2.27
N ALA A 53 6.32 20.00 1.83
CA ALA A 53 7.35 20.52 0.92
C ALA A 53 6.76 20.94 -0.45
N VAL A 54 5.80 20.17 -0.98
CA VAL A 54 5.07 20.55 -2.21
C VAL A 54 4.22 21.80 -1.98
N ASP A 55 3.51 21.90 -0.85
CA ASP A 55 2.67 23.07 -0.55
C ASP A 55 3.51 24.36 -0.40
N GLU A 56 4.64 24.28 0.29
CA GLU A 56 5.57 25.40 0.44
C GLU A 56 6.12 25.86 -0.92
N LEU A 57 6.52 24.91 -1.76
CA LEU A 57 7.05 25.20 -3.10
C LEU A 57 6.02 25.94 -3.98
N ILE A 58 4.75 25.53 -3.92
CA ILE A 58 3.66 26.19 -4.66
C ILE A 58 3.37 27.58 -4.08
N ARG A 59 3.45 27.76 -2.77
CA ARG A 59 3.28 29.07 -2.11
C ARG A 59 4.37 30.05 -2.51
N GLN A 60 5.61 29.59 -2.62
CA GLN A 60 6.75 30.41 -3.05
C GLN A 60 6.68 30.73 -4.54
N ASN A 61 6.30 29.76 -5.38
CA ASN A 61 6.22 29.91 -6.83
C ASN A 61 4.85 29.45 -7.36
N ARG A 62 3.87 30.36 -7.38
CA ARG A 62 2.49 30.03 -7.82
C ARG A 62 2.36 29.53 -9.26
N ARG A 63 3.38 29.73 -10.11
CA ARG A 63 3.40 29.25 -11.50
C ARG A 63 4.08 27.88 -11.67
N ILE A 64 4.56 27.27 -10.59
CA ILE A 64 5.29 26.01 -10.67
C ILE A 64 4.37 24.86 -11.06
N GLY A 65 4.79 24.11 -12.07
CA GLY A 65 4.02 23.00 -12.63
C GLY A 65 4.44 21.64 -12.05
N THR A 66 3.61 20.63 -12.30
CA THR A 66 3.86 19.24 -11.87
C THR A 66 5.25 18.68 -12.25
N ARG A 67 5.80 19.11 -13.39
CA ARG A 67 7.12 18.63 -13.86
C ARG A 67 8.26 19.24 -13.05
N GLU A 68 8.17 20.52 -12.75
CA GLU A 68 9.18 21.27 -11.98
C GLU A 68 9.20 20.76 -10.54
N THR A 69 8.03 20.58 -9.92
CA THR A 69 7.91 19.97 -8.59
C THR A 69 8.49 18.55 -8.53
N ALA A 70 8.30 17.75 -9.58
CA ALA A 70 8.84 16.40 -9.65
C ALA A 70 10.38 16.39 -9.68
N VAL A 71 10.98 17.34 -10.41
CA VAL A 71 12.45 17.50 -10.48
C VAL A 71 12.99 18.00 -9.14
N GLU A 72 12.39 19.06 -8.60
CA GLU A 72 12.88 19.74 -7.40
C GLU A 72 12.82 18.87 -6.15
N LEU A 73 11.76 18.08 -6.00
CA LEU A 73 11.60 17.15 -4.88
C LEU A 73 12.10 15.73 -5.20
N SER A 74 12.68 15.52 -6.39
CA SER A 74 13.15 14.21 -6.87
C SER A 74 12.09 13.10 -6.71
N ILE A 75 10.83 13.43 -7.02
CA ILE A 75 9.69 12.50 -6.95
C ILE A 75 9.17 12.17 -8.36
N SER A 76 8.41 11.08 -8.49
CA SER A 76 7.80 10.76 -9.77
C SER A 76 6.74 11.80 -10.17
N LYS A 77 6.62 12.08 -11.47
CA LYS A 77 5.60 12.97 -12.03
C LYS A 77 4.18 12.60 -11.57
N GLY A 78 3.88 11.30 -11.49
CA GLY A 78 2.59 10.81 -11.01
C GLY A 78 2.32 11.13 -9.54
N THR A 79 3.35 11.03 -8.70
CA THR A 79 3.25 11.42 -7.27
C THR A 79 3.04 12.92 -7.13
N ALA A 80 3.80 13.74 -7.86
CA ALA A 80 3.62 15.19 -7.87
C ALA A 80 2.19 15.58 -8.30
N HIS A 81 1.70 15.01 -9.41
CA HIS A 81 0.35 15.26 -9.91
C HIS A 81 -0.73 14.88 -8.88
N HIS A 82 -0.59 13.70 -8.27
CA HIS A 82 -1.53 13.25 -7.26
C HIS A 82 -1.51 14.14 -6.01
N ILE A 83 -0.35 14.65 -5.59
CA ILE A 83 -0.29 15.55 -4.44
C ILE A 83 -0.97 16.90 -4.78
N ILE A 84 -0.61 17.51 -5.90
CA ILE A 84 -1.15 18.82 -6.31
C ILE A 84 -2.67 18.78 -6.47
N HIS A 85 -3.20 17.80 -7.22
CA HIS A 85 -4.62 17.76 -7.57
C HIS A 85 -5.51 16.90 -6.67
N LYS A 86 -4.96 15.92 -5.94
CA LYS A 86 -5.76 15.03 -5.06
C LYS A 86 -5.52 15.25 -3.57
N LYS A 87 -4.47 15.98 -3.18
CA LYS A 87 -4.16 16.25 -1.77
C LYS A 87 -4.22 17.73 -1.41
N LEU A 88 -3.73 18.60 -2.28
CA LEU A 88 -3.68 20.04 -2.03
C LEU A 88 -4.82 20.82 -2.73
N ASP A 89 -5.54 20.17 -3.64
CA ASP A 89 -6.69 20.75 -4.36
C ASP A 89 -6.37 22.04 -5.15
N TYR A 90 -5.13 22.17 -5.64
CA TYR A 90 -4.70 23.26 -6.54
C TYR A 90 -5.15 23.02 -7.99
N GLY A 91 -6.30 22.36 -8.18
CA GLY A 91 -6.86 21.99 -9.48
C GLY A 91 -7.47 23.16 -10.24
#